data_AF-A0A6B3H561-F1
#
_entry.id   AF-A0A6B3H561-F1
#
_cell.length_a   1.000
_cell.length_b   1.000
_cell.length_c   1.000
_cell.angle_alpha   90.00
_cell.angle_beta   90.00
_cell.angle_gamma   90.00
#
_symmetry.space_group_name_H-M   'P 1'
#
loop_
_entity.id
_entity.type
_entity.pdbx_description
1 polymer ?
#
loop_
_entity_poly.entity_id
_entity_poly.type
_entity_poly.pdbx_seq_one_letter_code
_entity_poly.pdbx_strand_id
1 'polypeptide(L)'
;RDLAFSPDGDWLTWSHPGIGRSLRQIKLARISGPGAPVIVDVTNGRFEDENPVFTEDGRYLAFLSWRGFDPVYDVHTGDLSFPLGCRPYLVPLSSATPSPFALSPDGRPAAGGLDPIDVPEGGGTGEGSTVMVE
;
A
#
# COMPACT_ATOMS: atom_id res chain seq x y z
N ARG A 1 7.46 12.20 11.95
CA ARG A 1 6.87 10.98 12.54
C ARG A 1 6.80 9.96 11.41
N ASP A 2 6.89 8.67 11.73
CA ASP A 2 6.71 7.56 10.78
C ASP A 2 7.72 7.63 9.63
N LEU A 3 8.97 7.23 9.94
CA LEU A 3 10.05 7.10 8.98
C LEU A 3 10.43 5.62 8.85
N ALA A 4 10.84 5.20 7.65
CA ALA A 4 11.35 3.86 7.40
C ALA A 4 12.47 3.90 6.36
N PHE A 5 13.45 3.01 6.51
CA PHE A 5 14.46 2.76 5.50
C PHE A 5 14.03 1.60 4.60
N SER A 6 14.42 1.63 3.33
CA SER A 6 14.28 0.46 2.46
C SER A 6 15.17 -0.69 2.93
N PRO A 7 14.85 -1.95 2.58
CA PRO A 7 15.66 -3.11 2.98
C PRO A 7 17.12 -3.03 2.52
N ASP A 8 17.38 -2.40 1.37
CA ASP A 8 18.71 -2.17 0.81
C ASP A 8 19.45 -0.97 1.44
N GLY A 9 18.76 -0.14 2.25
CA GLY A 9 19.33 1.05 2.87
C GLY A 9 19.52 2.26 1.94
N ASP A 10 19.15 2.15 0.67
CA ASP A 10 19.35 3.21 -0.33
C ASP A 10 18.31 4.33 -0.25
N TRP A 11 17.16 4.05 0.37
CA TRP A 11 16.01 4.94 0.42
C TRP A 11 15.50 5.17 1.85
N LEU A 12 15.00 6.38 2.08
CA LEU A 12 14.29 6.81 3.28
C LEU A 12 12.90 7.31 2.89
N THR A 13 11.85 6.82 3.56
CA THR A 13 10.49 7.34 3.43
C THR A 13 10.02 7.98 4.73
N TRP A 14 9.11 8.95 4.64
CA TRP A 14 8.47 9.54 5.81
C TRP A 14 7.11 10.16 5.52
N SER A 15 6.28 10.28 6.57
CA SER A 15 5.08 11.12 6.56
C SER A 15 5.45 12.58 6.84
N HIS A 16 5.43 13.40 5.79
CA HIS A 16 5.74 14.83 5.85
C HIS A 16 4.49 15.65 6.21
N PRO A 17 4.54 16.50 7.25
CA PRO A 17 3.42 17.38 7.58
C PRO A 17 3.15 18.38 6.45
N GLY A 18 1.89 18.51 6.04
CA GLY A 18 1.42 19.47 5.06
C GLY A 18 0.80 20.72 5.70
N ILE A 19 -0.01 21.43 4.92
CA ILE A 19 -0.73 22.64 5.38
C ILE A 19 -1.89 22.22 6.30
N GLY A 20 -2.10 22.98 7.38
CA GLY A 20 -3.17 22.70 8.34
C GLY A 20 -2.70 21.79 9.47
N ARG A 21 -3.65 21.11 10.13
CA ARG A 21 -3.34 20.32 11.33
C ARG A 21 -3.06 18.85 11.06
N SER A 22 -3.70 18.26 10.06
CA SER A 22 -3.70 16.82 9.86
C SER A 22 -3.19 16.35 8.50
N LEU A 23 -3.28 17.19 7.45
CA LEU A 23 -2.79 16.85 6.12
C LEU A 23 -1.31 16.47 6.14
N ARG A 24 -1.00 15.39 5.44
CA ARG A 24 0.32 14.79 5.37
C ARG A 24 0.58 14.23 3.98
N GLN A 25 1.83 14.20 3.57
CA GLN A 25 2.24 13.54 2.33
C GLN A 25 3.38 12.56 2.60
N ILE A 26 3.30 11.37 2.01
CA ILE A 26 4.43 10.46 1.92
C ILE A 26 5.46 11.04 0.95
N LYS A 27 6.69 11.16 1.44
CA LYS A 27 7.89 11.49 0.66
C LYS A 27 8.87 10.33 0.67
N LEU A 28 9.74 10.32 -0.32
CA LEU A 28 10.80 9.35 -0.49
C LEU A 28 12.09 10.09 -0.82
N ALA A 29 13.21 9.73 -0.21
CA ALA A 29 14.52 10.29 -0.49
C ALA A 29 15.51 9.19 -0.82
N ARG A 30 16.24 9.33 -1.93
CA ARG A 30 17.43 8.52 -2.19
C ARG A 30 18.57 9.08 -1.37
N ILE A 31 19.12 8.28 -0.45
CA ILE A 31 20.12 8.73 0.52
C ILE A 31 21.50 8.11 0.27
N SER A 32 21.59 7.13 -0.63
CA SER A 32 22.86 6.57 -1.08
C SER A 32 23.26 7.09 -2.47
N GLY A 33 24.55 7.01 -2.75
CA GLY A 33 25.15 7.40 -4.03
C GLY A 33 25.83 8.77 -4.00
N PRO A 34 26.49 9.14 -5.11
CA PRO A 34 27.20 10.40 -5.21
C PRO A 34 26.21 11.56 -5.38
N GLY A 35 26.37 12.61 -4.58
CA GLY A 35 25.63 13.87 -4.73
C GLY A 35 24.64 14.15 -3.60
N ALA A 36 23.79 15.15 -3.82
CA ALA A 36 22.74 15.52 -2.87
C ALA A 36 21.58 14.51 -2.92
N PRO A 37 20.90 14.26 -1.80
CA PRO A 37 19.71 13.40 -1.78
C PRO A 37 18.64 13.89 -2.76
N VAL A 38 18.08 12.96 -3.53
CA VAL A 38 16.95 13.23 -4.42
C VAL A 38 15.67 12.94 -3.66
N ILE A 39 14.78 13.94 -3.55
CA ILE A 39 13.48 13.80 -2.88
C ILE A 39 12.37 13.69 -3.92
N VAL A 40 11.49 12.71 -3.74
CA VAL A 40 10.33 12.42 -4.56
C VAL A 40 9.07 12.48 -3.70
N ASP A 41 8.03 13.13 -4.21
CA ASP A 41 6.70 13.11 -3.61
C ASP A 41 5.95 11.86 -4.07
N VAL A 42 5.66 10.95 -3.14
CA VAL A 42 4.87 9.73 -3.42
C VAL A 42 3.38 10.06 -3.47
N THR A 43 2.96 11.04 -2.69
CA THR A 43 1.57 11.50 -2.59
C THR A 43 1.54 13.02 -2.67
N ASN A 44 0.38 13.59 -3.00
CA ASN A 44 0.24 15.02 -3.29
C ASN A 44 -0.21 15.89 -2.09
N GLY A 45 -0.29 15.32 -0.88
CA GLY A 45 -0.58 16.08 0.35
C GLY A 45 -2.02 16.56 0.52
N ARG A 46 -2.96 16.04 -0.27
CA ARG A 46 -4.39 16.38 -0.15
C ARG A 46 -5.14 15.58 0.93
N PHE A 47 -4.46 14.64 1.57
CA PHE A 47 -5.05 13.69 2.51
C PHE A 47 -4.17 13.51 3.74
N GLU A 48 -4.60 12.70 4.70
CA GLU A 48 -3.79 12.33 5.85
C GLU A 48 -3.07 11.02 5.53
N ASP A 49 -1.83 11.13 5.06
CA ASP A 49 -1.00 9.99 4.68
C ASP A 49 0.04 9.66 5.77
N GLU A 50 0.01 8.43 6.27
CA GLU A 50 0.78 8.02 7.46
C GLU A 50 1.33 6.59 7.37
N ASN A 51 2.22 6.25 8.29
CA ASN A 51 2.80 4.91 8.47
C ASN A 51 3.39 4.28 7.18
N PRO A 52 4.29 4.97 6.45
CA PRO A 52 4.91 4.38 5.27
C PRO A 52 5.89 3.26 5.66
N VAL A 53 5.81 2.12 4.98
CA VAL A 53 6.68 0.96 5.17
C VAL A 53 7.02 0.31 3.83
N PHE A 54 8.28 -0.08 3.66
CA PHE A 54 8.71 -0.85 2.49
C PHE A 54 8.32 -2.32 2.65
N THR A 55 8.00 -2.99 1.55
CA THR A 55 7.94 -4.45 1.53
C THR A 55 9.34 -5.04 1.66
N GLU A 56 9.44 -6.25 2.22
CA GLU A 56 10.72 -6.93 2.45
C GLU A 56 11.50 -7.17 1.14
N ASP A 57 10.78 -7.45 0.05
CA ASP A 57 11.34 -7.60 -1.28
C ASP A 57 11.77 -6.27 -1.95
N GLY A 58 11.54 -5.12 -1.29
CA GLY A 58 11.87 -3.80 -1.79
C GLY A 58 11.07 -3.35 -3.03
N ARG A 59 10.06 -4.11 -3.46
CA ARG A 59 9.30 -3.82 -4.69
C ARG A 59 8.22 -2.76 -4.51
N TYR A 60 7.70 -2.59 -3.31
CA TYR A 60 6.58 -1.70 -3.02
C TYR A 60 6.80 -0.85 -1.77
N LEU A 61 6.06 0.26 -1.73
CA LEU A 61 5.85 1.07 -0.54
C LEU A 61 4.36 1.00 -0.15
N ALA A 62 4.08 0.52 1.05
CA ALA A 62 2.75 0.52 1.65
C ALA A 62 2.60 1.70 2.61
N PHE A 63 1.39 2.25 2.74
CA PHE A 63 1.09 3.32 3.69
C PHE A 63 -0.41 3.35 3.99
N LEU A 64 -0.79 4.03 5.07
CA LEU A 64 -2.18 4.28 5.43
C LEU A 64 -2.62 5.65 4.93
N SER A 65 -3.88 5.74 4.51
CA SER A 65 -4.42 7.02 4.07
C SER A 65 -5.90 7.19 4.33
N TRP A 66 -6.26 8.35 4.88
CA TRP A 66 -7.62 8.81 5.11
C TRP A 66 -8.19 9.48 3.86
N ARG A 67 -8.60 8.68 2.87
CA ARG A 67 -9.23 9.17 1.61
C ARG A 67 -10.58 8.54 1.31
N GLY A 68 -10.99 7.54 2.10
CA GLY A 68 -12.28 6.89 1.95
C GLY A 68 -13.38 7.76 2.54
N PHE A 69 -14.38 8.10 1.73
CA PHE A 69 -15.59 8.81 2.19
C PHE A 69 -16.79 7.87 2.04
N ASP A 70 -16.81 6.83 2.87
CA ASP A 70 -17.91 5.88 2.97
C ASP A 70 -18.81 6.30 4.14
N PRO A 71 -19.96 6.97 3.89
CA PRO A 71 -20.76 7.59 4.93
C PRO A 71 -21.51 6.55 5.77
N VAL A 72 -21.53 6.77 7.09
CA VAL A 72 -22.37 6.06 8.04
C VAL A 72 -23.38 7.05 8.64
N TYR A 73 -24.67 6.75 8.47
CA TYR A 73 -25.77 7.58 8.97
C TYR A 73 -26.04 7.34 10.45
N ASP A 74 -26.19 8.43 11.19
CA ASP A 74 -26.82 8.40 12.51
C ASP A 74 -28.35 8.48 12.33
N VAL A 75 -29.06 7.45 12.77
CA VAL A 75 -30.53 7.36 12.62
C VAL A 75 -31.30 8.28 13.58
N HIS A 76 -30.64 8.81 14.61
CA HIS A 76 -31.24 9.65 15.64
C HIS A 76 -31.02 11.13 15.37
N THR A 77 -29.82 11.52 14.96
CA THR A 77 -29.47 12.93 14.66
C THR A 77 -29.58 13.26 13.18
N GLY A 78 -29.52 12.25 12.30
CA GLY A 78 -29.44 12.45 10.85
C GLY A 78 -28.05 12.86 10.35
N ASP A 79 -27.04 12.81 11.21
CA ASP A 79 -25.66 13.16 10.85
C ASP A 79 -24.98 12.07 10.01
N LEU A 80 -23.84 12.46 9.42
CA LEU A 80 -22.94 11.57 8.71
C LEU A 80 -21.60 11.47 9.43
N SER A 81 -21.09 10.24 9.54
CA SER A 81 -19.73 9.97 10.01
C SER A 81 -18.96 9.13 8.98
N PHE A 82 -17.62 9.17 9.04
CA PHE A 82 -16.73 8.44 8.13
C PHE A 82 -15.71 7.58 8.90
N PRO A 83 -16.14 6.70 9.82
CA PRO A 83 -15.24 5.99 10.73
C PRO A 83 -14.29 5.01 10.01
N LEU A 84 -14.61 4.60 8.78
CA LEU A 84 -13.85 3.63 7.99
C LEU A 84 -13.05 4.28 6.85
N GLY A 85 -12.71 5.57 7.00
CA GLY A 85 -12.05 6.35 5.96
C GLY A 85 -10.57 6.02 5.73
N CYS A 86 -9.92 5.35 6.69
CA CYS A 86 -8.52 4.94 6.59
C CYS A 86 -8.39 3.56 5.92
N ARG A 87 -7.58 3.48 4.87
CA ARG A 87 -7.29 2.23 4.15
C ARG A 87 -5.80 2.09 3.84
N PRO A 88 -5.28 0.86 3.71
CA PRO A 88 -3.94 0.64 3.19
C PRO A 88 -3.89 0.95 1.68
N TYR A 89 -2.78 1.55 1.26
CA TYR A 89 -2.44 1.82 -0.13
C TYR A 89 -1.06 1.25 -0.43
N LEU A 90 -0.83 0.91 -1.70
CA LEU A 90 0.41 0.31 -2.17
C LEU A 90 0.88 1.02 -3.44
N VAL A 91 2.16 1.36 -3.53
CA VAL A 91 2.79 1.98 -4.71
C VAL A 91 3.99 1.12 -5.15
N PRO A 92 4.07 0.72 -6.44
CA PRO A 92 5.27 0.06 -6.97
C PRO A 92 6.44 1.04 -7.06
N LEU A 93 7.63 0.60 -6.66
CA LEU A 93 8.85 1.42 -6.64
C LEU A 93 9.66 1.37 -7.95
N SER A 94 9.27 0.48 -8.87
CA SER A 94 9.84 0.37 -10.20
C SER A 94 8.72 0.35 -11.24
N SER A 95 8.97 0.96 -12.40
CA SER A 95 8.05 0.90 -13.55
C SER A 95 7.86 -0.52 -14.09
N ALA A 96 8.81 -1.42 -13.81
CA ALA A 96 8.72 -2.83 -14.19
C ALA A 96 7.94 -3.69 -13.18
N THR A 97 7.65 -3.17 -11.97
CA THR A 97 6.90 -3.90 -10.96
C THR A 97 5.40 -3.77 -11.24
N PRO A 98 4.68 -4.86 -11.57
CA PRO A 98 3.24 -4.80 -11.77
C PRO A 98 2.50 -4.52 -10.47
N SER A 99 1.31 -3.92 -10.56
CA SER A 99 0.41 -3.84 -9.41
C SER A 99 -0.10 -5.25 -9.08
N PRO A 100 -0.06 -5.69 -7.80
CA PRO A 100 -0.66 -6.97 -7.40
C PRO A 100 -2.19 -6.95 -7.52
N PHE A 101 -2.78 -5.76 -7.72
CA PHE A 101 -4.20 -5.58 -7.98
C PHE A 101 -4.51 -5.41 -9.47
N ALA A 102 -3.51 -5.42 -10.34
CA ALA A 102 -3.78 -5.44 -11.78
C ALA A 102 -4.54 -6.71 -12.14
N LEU A 103 -5.38 -6.62 -13.17
CA LEU A 103 -5.97 -7.81 -13.77
C LEU A 103 -4.85 -8.50 -14.57
N SER A 104 -4.60 -9.77 -14.27
CA SER A 104 -3.87 -10.65 -15.19
C SER A 104 -4.73 -10.92 -16.42
N PRO A 105 -4.13 -11.16 -17.60
CA PRO A 105 -4.86 -11.61 -18.77
C PRO A 105 -5.71 -12.86 -18.51
N ASP A 106 -5.23 -13.75 -17.65
CA ASP A 106 -5.91 -14.99 -17.25
C ASP A 106 -6.99 -14.79 -16.17
N GLY A 107 -7.19 -13.55 -15.71
CA GLY A 107 -8.09 -13.21 -14.61
C GLY A 107 -7.51 -13.55 -13.23
N ARG A 108 -8.12 -12.98 -12.17
CA ARG A 108 -7.73 -13.33 -10.80
C ARG A 108 -8.24 -14.74 -10.46
N PRO A 109 -7.41 -15.61 -9.85
CA PRO A 109 -7.91 -16.86 -9.29
C PRO A 109 -9.02 -16.55 -8.28
N ALA A 110 -10.09 -17.35 -8.29
CA ALA A 110 -11.34 -17.09 -7.55
C ALA A 110 -11.18 -17.03 -6.01
N ALA A 111 -9.98 -17.28 -5.48
CA ALA A 111 -9.72 -17.43 -4.05
C ALA A 111 -8.91 -16.28 -3.41
N GLY A 112 -8.82 -15.09 -4.03
CA GLY A 112 -8.32 -13.88 -3.34
C GLY A 112 -6.89 -13.92 -2.77
N GLY A 113 -6.11 -14.96 -3.08
CA GLY A 113 -4.74 -15.13 -2.62
C GLY A 113 -3.80 -14.18 -3.36
N LEU A 114 -3.03 -13.42 -2.58
CA LEU A 114 -1.89 -12.67 -3.09
C LEU A 114 -0.80 -13.67 -3.50
N ASP A 115 -0.42 -13.58 -4.76
CA ASP A 115 0.61 -14.30 -5.54
C ASP A 115 0.41 -15.80 -5.87
N PRO A 116 0.67 -16.18 -7.15
CA PRO A 116 1.02 -17.55 -7.50
C PRO A 116 2.37 -17.86 -6.85
N ILE A 117 2.40 -18.90 -6.01
CA ILE A 117 3.64 -19.54 -5.62
C ILE A 117 4.23 -20.11 -6.91
N ASP A 118 5.46 -19.73 -7.28
CA ASP A 118 6.23 -20.43 -8.31
C ASP A 118 6.48 -21.85 -7.82
N VAL A 119 5.53 -22.75 -8.11
CA VAL A 119 5.70 -24.19 -7.92
C VAL A 119 6.54 -24.68 -9.09
N PRO A 120 7.75 -25.21 -8.87
CA PRO A 120 8.47 -25.87 -9.95
C PRO A 120 7.63 -27.07 -10.42
N GLU A 121 7.42 -27.18 -11.73
CA GLU A 121 6.68 -28.29 -12.34
C GLU A 121 7.25 -29.63 -11.88
N GLY A 122 6.48 -30.37 -11.09
CA GLY A 122 6.93 -31.65 -10.53
C GLY A 122 5.84 -32.44 -9.83
N GLY A 123 5.00 -33.13 -10.61
CA GLY A 123 4.32 -34.36 -10.18
C GLY A 123 3.02 -34.18 -9.40
N GLY A 124 1.93 -34.71 -9.94
CA GLY A 124 0.57 -34.49 -9.46
C GLY A 124 0.19 -35.23 -8.18
N THR A 125 -0.90 -34.79 -7.57
CA THR A 125 -2.15 -35.53 -7.33
C THR A 125 -3.13 -34.56 -6.68
N GLY A 126 -4.39 -34.58 -7.11
CA GLY A 126 -5.39 -33.63 -6.65
C GLY A 126 -5.94 -33.98 -5.27
N GLU A 127 -6.37 -32.95 -4.54
CA GLU A 127 -7.54 -33.01 -3.67
C GLU A 127 -7.98 -31.56 -3.36
N GLY A 128 -9.21 -31.24 -3.74
CA GLY A 128 -9.81 -29.94 -3.53
C GLY A 128 -10.18 -29.75 -2.06
N SER A 129 -9.56 -28.76 -1.41
CA SER A 129 -9.96 -28.30 -0.08
C SER A 129 -10.88 -27.09 -0.23
N THR A 130 -12.18 -27.33 -0.32
CA THR A 130 -13.21 -26.31 -0.07
C THR A 130 -13.27 -26.00 1.42
N VAL A 131 -12.93 -24.77 1.81
CA VAL A 131 -13.20 -24.26 3.17
C VAL A 131 -14.61 -23.68 3.19
N MET A 132 -15.51 -24.37 3.89
CA MET A 132 -16.82 -23.84 4.27
C MET A 132 -16.61 -22.82 5.39
N VAL A 133 -17.20 -21.64 5.25
CA VAL A 133 -17.26 -20.62 6.31
C VAL A 133 -18.68 -20.66 6.89
N GLU A 134 -18.79 -20.99 8.17
CA GLU A 134 -19.96 -20.62 9.00
C GLU A 134 -19.90 -19.14 9.38
#